data_AF-A0ABD3R728-F1
#
_entry.id   AF-A0ABD3R728-F1
#
_cell.length_a   1.000
_cell.length_b   1.000
_cell.length_c   1.000
_cell.angle_alpha   90.00
_cell.angle_beta   90.00
_cell.angle_gamma   90.00
#
_symmetry.space_group_name_H-M   'P 1'
#
loop_
_entity.id
_entity.type
_entity.pdbx_description
1 polymer ?
#
loop_
_entity_poly.entity_id
_entity_poly.type
_entity_poly.pdbx_seq_one_letter_code
_entity_poly.pdbx_strand_id
1 'polypeptide(L)'
;MTDAYVQFMRNALCTIKNFGLFGTTFLYDPKVTSNYYAFPSPLDETTPLEFLIAMTQLYAFVSVSLAGYRMIAHSGLGKLRLLGRLVELKKKKDIEGKKRKKNTEVEKKKKNKEEKENSGNVESEAVVVAAASRLVLESIIDEGDASSRSTFVGVNVLIVGLAFFWLFANSFHVTSTDWIGGTAGLIHSLTVMELGLVVFLYYMAKDAGNHVSRSRRMVDFATKIAKSRRLSIADAKVITVEEYGWLLLGGWSPFWARGISNPIAESKILTKEEEAVASNLSSFMERIEDDVIDGILARSRISSFEGYREYVYLILNFFAFYGYFVSILVYYYPDESSRPAYVRGMLFGMKGTDADWLGNAVGDFMWTVEPVIILSSPIIIDSLSPKKTKKEKIS
;
A
#
# COMPACT_ATOMS: atom_id res chain seq x y z
N MET A 1 -13.70 4.65 0.82
CA MET A 1 -15.03 4.03 1.06
C MET A 1 -15.83 3.94 -0.22
N THR A 2 -16.03 5.02 -0.98
CA THR A 2 -16.74 4.97 -2.28
C THR A 2 -16.20 3.91 -3.23
N ASP A 3 -14.88 3.78 -3.36
CA ASP A 3 -14.27 2.78 -4.25
C ASP A 3 -14.64 1.35 -3.86
N ALA A 4 -14.64 1.02 -2.56
CA ALA A 4 -15.03 -0.30 -2.07
C ALA A 4 -16.52 -0.60 -2.34
N TYR A 5 -17.40 0.40 -2.19
CA TYR A 5 -18.81 0.24 -2.55
C TYR A 5 -19.01 -0.01 -4.04
N VAL A 6 -18.34 0.77 -4.90
CA VAL A 6 -18.46 0.58 -6.36
C VAL A 6 -17.84 -0.75 -6.80
N GLN A 7 -16.72 -1.15 -6.20
CA GLN A 7 -16.11 -2.47 -6.43
C GLN A 7 -17.07 -3.60 -6.02
N PHE A 8 -17.69 -3.51 -4.83
CA PHE A 8 -18.70 -4.46 -4.40
C PHE A 8 -19.85 -4.54 -5.40
N MET A 9 -20.42 -3.40 -5.78
CA MET A 9 -21.54 -3.35 -6.74
C MET A 9 -21.15 -3.95 -8.09
N ARG A 10 -19.99 -3.60 -8.64
CA ARG A 10 -19.49 -4.14 -9.91
C ARG A 10 -19.44 -5.67 -9.88
N ASN A 11 -18.72 -6.22 -8.90
CA ASN A 11 -18.47 -7.66 -8.84
C ASN A 11 -19.74 -8.44 -8.46
N ALA A 12 -20.62 -7.85 -7.63
CA ALA A 12 -21.92 -8.43 -7.31
C ALA A 12 -22.84 -8.49 -8.53
N LEU A 13 -22.86 -7.45 -9.37
CA LEU A 13 -23.63 -7.44 -10.61
C LEU A 13 -23.08 -8.46 -11.63
N CYS A 14 -21.76 -8.59 -11.75
CA CYS A 14 -21.14 -9.66 -12.55
C CYS A 14 -21.50 -11.05 -12.02
N THR A 15 -21.47 -11.23 -10.69
CA THR A 15 -21.89 -12.46 -10.02
C THR A 15 -23.35 -12.80 -10.33
N ILE A 16 -24.26 -11.82 -10.20
CA ILE A 16 -25.68 -11.96 -10.56
C ILE A 16 -25.82 -12.42 -12.01
N LYS A 17 -25.08 -11.80 -12.93
CA LYS A 17 -25.06 -12.16 -14.36
C LYS A 17 -24.61 -13.60 -14.57
N ASN A 18 -23.46 -13.99 -14.02
CA ASN A 18 -22.86 -15.32 -14.22
C ASN A 18 -23.74 -16.45 -13.66
N PHE A 19 -24.41 -16.22 -12.54
CA PHE A 19 -25.33 -17.18 -11.94
C PHE A 19 -26.75 -17.12 -12.54
N GLY A 20 -27.02 -16.21 -13.47
CA GLY A 20 -28.36 -16.02 -14.06
C GLY A 20 -29.42 -15.64 -13.02
N LEU A 21 -29.00 -15.04 -11.90
CA LEU A 21 -29.93 -14.61 -10.85
C LEU A 21 -30.85 -13.54 -11.44
N PHE A 22 -32.15 -13.71 -11.27
CA PHE A 22 -33.18 -12.84 -11.85
C PHE A 22 -33.27 -12.87 -13.39
N GLY A 23 -32.85 -13.97 -14.04
CA GLY A 23 -32.86 -14.12 -15.51
C GLY A 23 -34.20 -13.87 -16.20
N THR A 24 -35.33 -14.00 -15.50
CA THR A 24 -36.68 -13.74 -16.03
C THR A 24 -37.18 -12.31 -15.82
N THR A 25 -36.33 -11.41 -15.32
CA THR A 25 -36.70 -10.02 -15.00
C THR A 25 -36.25 -9.05 -16.08
N PHE A 26 -36.70 -7.80 -15.99
CA PHE A 26 -36.34 -6.71 -16.89
C PHE A 26 -34.82 -6.47 -16.99
N LEU A 27 -34.04 -6.93 -16.00
CA LEU A 27 -32.59 -6.76 -15.97
C LEU A 27 -31.86 -7.46 -17.13
N TYR A 28 -32.47 -8.49 -17.72
CA TYR A 28 -31.91 -9.27 -18.82
C TYR A 28 -32.62 -9.01 -20.16
N ASP A 29 -33.58 -8.07 -20.21
CA ASP A 29 -34.30 -7.76 -21.44
C ASP A 29 -33.69 -6.53 -22.14
N PRO A 30 -32.99 -6.69 -23.28
CA PRO A 30 -32.40 -5.57 -24.01
C PRO A 30 -33.44 -4.57 -24.52
N LYS A 31 -34.70 -4.99 -24.70
CA LYS A 31 -35.78 -4.09 -25.14
C LYS A 31 -36.04 -2.96 -24.13
N VAL A 32 -35.74 -3.22 -22.86
CA VAL A 32 -35.87 -2.20 -21.81
C VAL A 32 -34.88 -1.07 -22.05
N THR A 33 -33.62 -1.39 -22.36
CA THR A 33 -32.59 -0.39 -22.70
C THR A 33 -32.93 0.34 -24.00
N SER A 34 -33.40 -0.38 -25.02
CA SER A 34 -33.73 0.20 -26.33
C SER A 34 -34.87 1.22 -26.29
N ASN A 35 -35.72 1.18 -25.26
CA ASN A 35 -36.77 2.18 -25.05
C ASN A 35 -36.21 3.57 -24.68
N TYR A 36 -34.99 3.64 -24.14
CA TYR A 36 -34.36 4.89 -23.72
C TYR A 36 -33.36 5.42 -24.74
N TYR A 37 -32.70 4.54 -25.49
CA TYR A 37 -31.66 4.89 -26.45
C TYR A 37 -31.71 3.99 -27.69
N ALA A 38 -31.59 4.58 -28.88
CA ALA A 38 -31.46 3.86 -30.14
C ALA A 38 -29.97 3.59 -30.42
N PHE A 39 -29.47 2.44 -29.95
CA PHE A 39 -28.12 2.01 -30.24
C PHE A 39 -28.02 1.30 -31.61
N PRO A 40 -26.90 1.44 -32.34
CA PRO A 40 -26.64 0.62 -33.51
C PRO A 40 -26.28 -0.80 -33.09
N SER A 41 -26.57 -1.79 -33.93
CA SER A 41 -26.11 -3.16 -33.69
C SER A 41 -24.57 -3.27 -33.66
N PRO A 42 -23.98 -4.02 -32.71
CA PRO A 42 -24.60 -4.90 -31.70
C PRO A 42 -24.91 -4.25 -30.33
N LEU A 43 -24.76 -2.94 -30.17
CA LEU A 43 -24.97 -2.27 -28.88
C LEU A 43 -26.45 -2.29 -28.44
N ASP A 44 -27.38 -2.52 -29.37
CA ASP A 44 -28.81 -2.69 -29.11
C ASP A 44 -29.14 -3.96 -28.30
N GLU A 45 -28.19 -4.89 -28.18
CA GLU A 45 -28.29 -6.08 -27.33
C GLU A 45 -27.95 -5.82 -25.85
N THR A 46 -27.55 -4.59 -25.50
CA THR A 46 -27.14 -4.25 -24.12
C THR A 46 -28.33 -4.29 -23.17
N THR A 47 -28.28 -5.19 -22.18
CA THR A 47 -29.30 -5.31 -21.14
C THR A 47 -29.16 -4.24 -20.04
N PRO A 48 -30.20 -3.95 -19.25
CA PRO A 48 -30.07 -3.03 -18.11
C PRO A 48 -29.00 -3.47 -17.09
N LEU A 49 -28.84 -4.78 -16.87
CA LEU A 49 -27.78 -5.31 -16.00
C LEU A 49 -26.39 -4.99 -16.56
N GLU A 50 -26.17 -5.22 -17.85
CA GLU A 50 -24.90 -4.92 -18.51
C GLU A 50 -24.60 -3.43 -18.53
N PHE A 51 -25.61 -2.57 -18.71
CA PHE A 51 -25.45 -1.12 -18.58
C PHE A 51 -24.96 -0.72 -17.18
N LEU A 52 -25.53 -1.29 -16.11
CA LEU A 52 -25.08 -1.04 -14.73
C LEU A 52 -23.65 -1.53 -14.52
N ILE A 53 -23.31 -2.73 -15.00
CA ILE A 53 -21.94 -3.27 -14.98
C ILE A 53 -20.99 -2.30 -15.70
N ALA A 54 -21.35 -1.85 -16.90
CA ALA A 54 -20.55 -0.92 -17.68
C ALA A 54 -20.26 0.37 -16.90
N MET A 55 -21.26 1.00 -16.27
CA MET A 55 -21.05 2.22 -15.49
C MET A 55 -20.07 2.02 -14.33
N THR A 56 -20.13 0.88 -13.65
CA THR A 56 -19.17 0.55 -12.59
C THR A 56 -17.77 0.21 -13.11
N GLN A 57 -17.65 -0.37 -14.30
CA GLN A 57 -16.36 -0.58 -14.98
C GLN A 57 -15.75 0.74 -15.47
N LEU A 58 -16.57 1.67 -15.97
CA LEU A 58 -16.12 3.02 -16.34
C LEU A 58 -15.60 3.77 -15.12
N TYR A 59 -16.28 3.66 -13.99
CA TYR A 59 -15.78 4.20 -12.72
C TYR A 59 -14.43 3.60 -12.39
N ALA A 60 -14.26 2.28 -12.46
CA ALA A 60 -12.99 1.61 -12.19
C ALA A 60 -11.89 2.07 -13.16
N PHE A 61 -12.19 2.23 -14.45
CA PHE A 61 -11.26 2.79 -15.43
C PHE A 61 -10.74 4.17 -14.98
N VAL A 62 -11.65 5.08 -14.62
CA VAL A 62 -11.25 6.43 -14.21
C VAL A 62 -10.53 6.42 -12.85
N SER A 63 -11.11 5.79 -11.83
CA SER A 63 -10.61 5.88 -10.46
C SER A 63 -9.28 5.14 -10.28
N VAL A 64 -9.14 3.93 -10.84
CA VAL A 64 -7.92 3.13 -10.74
C VAL A 64 -6.80 3.78 -11.57
N SER A 65 -7.08 4.28 -12.78
CA SER A 65 -6.09 4.99 -13.59
C SER A 65 -5.58 6.26 -12.88
N LEU A 66 -6.49 7.06 -12.31
CA LEU A 66 -6.12 8.24 -11.54
C LEU A 66 -5.33 7.89 -10.28
N ALA A 67 -5.68 6.80 -9.58
CA ALA A 67 -4.92 6.32 -8.43
C ALA A 67 -3.49 5.93 -8.83
N GLY A 68 -3.33 5.13 -9.90
CA GLY A 68 -2.02 4.75 -10.42
C GLY A 68 -1.17 5.96 -10.82
N TYR A 69 -1.76 6.89 -11.57
CA TYR A 69 -1.09 8.15 -11.94
C TYR A 69 -0.64 8.96 -10.72
N ARG A 70 -1.52 9.14 -9.71
CA ARG A 70 -1.19 9.87 -8.49
C ARG A 70 -0.07 9.20 -7.69
N MET A 71 -0.06 7.87 -7.62
CA MET A 71 1.03 7.12 -6.97
C MET A 71 2.37 7.37 -7.67
N ILE A 72 2.41 7.36 -9.00
CA ILE A 72 3.62 7.65 -9.78
C ILE A 72 4.06 9.10 -9.58
N ALA A 73 3.14 10.06 -9.76
CA ALA A 73 3.48 11.48 -9.81
C ALA A 73 3.81 12.06 -8.44
N HIS A 74 2.98 11.79 -7.42
CA HIS A 74 3.08 12.43 -6.11
C HIS A 74 3.89 11.59 -5.12
N SER A 75 3.51 10.32 -4.92
CA SER A 75 4.17 9.45 -3.94
C SER A 75 5.48 8.84 -4.46
N GLY A 76 5.65 8.80 -5.78
CA GLY A 76 6.82 8.25 -6.46
C GLY A 76 7.83 9.31 -6.85
N LEU A 77 7.76 9.77 -8.10
CA LEU A 77 8.79 10.62 -8.74
C LEU A 77 8.97 11.97 -8.04
N GLY A 78 7.87 12.64 -7.66
CA GLY A 78 7.94 13.92 -6.93
C GLY A 78 8.68 13.78 -5.61
N LYS A 79 8.35 12.73 -4.85
CA LYS A 79 8.97 12.41 -3.56
C LYS A 79 10.44 12.00 -3.71
N LEU A 80 10.78 11.14 -4.68
CA LEU A 80 12.17 10.76 -4.97
C LEU A 80 13.06 11.98 -5.28
N ARG A 81 12.56 12.95 -6.05
CA ARG A 81 13.30 14.19 -6.33
C ARG A 81 13.55 15.02 -5.07
N LEU A 82 12.58 15.08 -4.16
CA LEU A 82 12.75 15.74 -2.86
C LEU A 82 13.83 15.03 -2.03
N LEU A 83 13.72 13.70 -1.89
CA LEU A 83 14.64 12.91 -1.08
C LEU A 83 16.08 13.00 -1.60
N GLY A 84 16.28 12.97 -2.93
CA GLY A 84 17.58 13.17 -3.55
C GLY A 84 18.24 14.51 -3.16
N ARG A 85 17.46 15.61 -3.15
CA ARG A 85 17.97 16.92 -2.68
C ARG A 85 18.34 16.89 -1.20
N LEU A 86 17.56 16.24 -0.35
CA LEU A 86 17.84 16.15 1.08
C LEU A 86 19.12 15.37 1.38
N VAL A 87 19.36 14.27 0.66
CA VAL A 87 20.62 13.50 0.75
C VAL A 87 21.81 14.38 0.34
N GLU A 88 21.69 15.14 -0.76
CA GLU A 88 22.74 16.05 -1.20
C GLU A 88 23.01 17.17 -0.18
N LEU A 89 21.97 17.77 0.41
CA LEU A 89 22.10 18.79 1.44
C LEU A 89 22.84 18.24 2.66
N LYS A 90 22.53 17.01 3.08
CA LYS A 90 23.21 16.36 4.21
C LYS A 90 24.69 16.10 3.90
N LYS A 91 24.98 15.56 2.71
CA LYS A 91 26.36 15.35 2.25
C LYS A 91 27.18 16.65 2.23
N LYS A 92 26.58 17.77 1.80
CA LYS A 92 27.22 19.10 1.84
C LYS A 92 27.52 19.55 3.27
N LYS A 93 26.54 19.44 4.19
CA LYS A 93 26.73 19.76 5.62
C LYS A 93 27.85 18.93 6.25
N ASP A 94 27.94 17.64 5.96
CA ASP A 94 28.99 16.76 6.49
C ASP A 94 30.39 17.18 6.02
N ILE A 95 30.51 17.57 4.74
CA ILE A 95 31.77 18.06 4.17
C ILE A 95 32.17 19.39 4.83
N GLU A 96 31.24 20.32 4.98
CA GLU A 96 31.49 21.62 5.63
C GLU A 96 31.84 21.46 7.11
N GLY A 97 31.15 20.55 7.83
CA GLY A 97 31.44 20.21 9.21
C GLY A 97 32.83 19.60 9.39
N LYS A 98 33.24 18.69 8.50
CA LYS A 98 34.61 18.12 8.50
C LYS A 98 35.68 19.18 8.22
N LYS A 99 35.44 20.11 7.30
CA LYS A 99 36.34 21.24 7.02
C LYS A 99 36.49 22.15 8.25
N ARG A 100 35.38 22.50 8.90
CA ARG A 100 35.40 23.31 10.13
C ARG A 100 36.15 22.61 11.27
N LYS A 101 35.85 21.34 11.56
CA LYS A 101 36.55 20.56 12.59
C LYS A 101 38.07 20.48 12.34
N LYS A 102 38.49 20.28 11.09
CA LYS A 102 39.92 20.27 10.73
C LYS A 102 40.60 21.62 11.02
N ASN A 103 39.92 22.73 10.76
CA ASN A 103 40.45 24.07 11.08
C ASN A 103 40.49 24.31 12.61
N THR A 104 39.48 23.87 13.35
CA THR A 104 39.41 24.04 14.82
C THR A 104 40.37 23.10 15.57
N GLU A 105 40.66 21.89 15.06
CA GLU A 105 41.68 21.00 15.63
C GLU A 105 43.10 21.53 15.43
N VAL A 106 43.35 22.27 14.34
CA VAL A 106 44.62 22.98 14.11
C VAL A 106 44.80 24.11 15.13
N GLU A 107 43.72 24.77 15.57
CA GLU A 107 43.76 25.78 16.64
C GLU A 107 43.81 25.18 18.06
N LYS A 108 43.08 24.09 18.32
CA LYS A 108 43.04 23.43 19.65
C LYS A 108 44.32 22.67 20.01
N LYS A 109 45.16 22.27 19.05
CA LYS A 109 46.50 21.75 19.32
C LYS A 109 47.45 22.76 20.02
N LYS A 110 47.04 24.02 20.21
CA LYS A 110 47.78 25.04 20.98
C LYS A 110 47.29 25.28 22.42
N LYS A 111 46.22 24.65 22.89
CA LYS A 111 45.75 24.79 24.29
C LYS A 111 45.53 23.43 24.94
N ASN A 112 46.40 23.17 25.91
CA ASN A 112 46.52 21.96 26.70
C ASN A 112 45.25 21.60 27.50
N LYS A 113 45.03 20.28 27.62
CA LYS A 113 45.07 19.51 28.88
C LYS A 113 44.55 20.23 30.13
N GLU A 114 43.23 20.31 30.29
CA GLU A 114 42.52 20.42 31.58
C GLU A 114 41.02 20.34 31.29
N GLU A 115 40.38 19.23 31.66
CA GLU A 115 38.95 19.04 31.96
C GLU A 115 38.62 17.55 31.85
N LYS A 116 38.92 16.82 32.93
CA LYS A 116 38.44 15.45 33.16
C LYS A 116 37.57 15.48 34.41
N GLU A 117 36.35 15.97 34.27
CA GLU A 117 35.28 15.71 35.26
C GLU A 117 33.86 15.96 34.71
N ASN A 118 33.72 16.66 33.58
CA ASN A 118 32.44 16.82 32.86
C ASN A 118 32.24 15.86 31.66
N SER A 119 33.09 14.82 31.51
CA SER A 119 33.12 14.03 30.27
C SER A 119 31.89 13.13 30.05
N GLY A 120 31.16 12.78 31.12
CA GLY A 120 29.98 11.89 31.02
C GLY A 120 28.78 12.52 30.32
N ASN A 121 28.46 13.79 30.62
CA ASN A 121 27.34 14.49 29.98
C ASN A 121 27.66 14.84 28.52
N VAL A 122 28.90 15.24 28.24
CA VAL A 122 29.35 15.58 26.88
C VAL A 122 29.36 14.35 25.96
N GLU A 123 29.72 13.18 26.47
CA GLU A 123 29.67 11.93 25.70
C GLU A 123 28.23 11.50 25.39
N SER A 124 27.31 11.60 26.37
CA SER A 124 25.90 11.27 26.17
C SER A 124 25.25 12.18 25.13
N GLU A 125 25.47 13.49 25.20
CA GLU A 125 24.92 14.45 24.23
C GLU A 125 25.45 14.21 22.81
N ALA A 126 26.77 13.98 22.67
CA ALA A 126 27.38 13.68 21.37
C ALA A 126 26.82 12.39 20.74
N VAL A 127 26.54 11.37 21.57
CA VAL A 127 25.93 10.12 21.10
C VAL A 127 24.50 10.35 20.62
N VAL A 128 23.69 11.12 21.37
CA VAL A 128 22.30 11.41 20.99
C VAL A 128 22.24 12.19 19.68
N VAL A 129 23.08 13.22 19.51
CA VAL A 129 23.13 14.01 18.28
C VAL A 129 23.55 13.13 17.08
N ALA A 130 24.52 12.23 17.27
CA ALA A 130 24.94 11.30 16.22
C ALA A 130 23.82 10.30 15.85
N ALA A 131 23.11 9.77 16.85
CA ALA A 131 21.97 8.88 16.65
C ALA A 131 20.82 9.57 15.92
N ALA A 132 20.49 10.81 16.30
CA ALA A 132 19.46 11.61 15.65
C ALA A 132 19.77 11.86 14.17
N SER A 133 21.01 12.27 13.86
CA SER A 133 21.41 12.46 12.47
C SER A 133 21.38 11.15 11.68
N ARG A 134 21.78 10.01 12.29
CA ARG A 134 21.66 8.69 11.65
C ARG A 134 20.21 8.35 11.33
N LEU A 135 19.29 8.45 12.30
CA LEU A 135 17.86 8.17 12.13
C LEU A 135 17.22 9.02 11.03
N VAL A 136 17.58 10.32 10.96
CA VAL A 136 17.11 11.20 9.88
C VAL A 136 17.60 10.74 8.51
N LEU A 137 18.86 10.31 8.39
CA LEU A 137 19.37 9.79 7.11
C LEU A 137 18.72 8.46 6.73
N GLU A 138 18.63 7.51 7.67
CA GLU A 138 17.97 6.22 7.45
C GLU A 138 16.51 6.43 7.02
N SER A 139 15.78 7.33 7.69
CA SER A 139 14.39 7.64 7.32
C SER A 139 14.27 8.21 5.90
N ILE A 140 15.21 9.04 5.46
CA ILE A 140 15.22 9.55 4.07
C ILE A 140 15.44 8.42 3.07
N ILE A 141 16.30 7.45 3.40
CA ILE A 141 16.60 6.29 2.56
C ILE A 141 15.39 5.33 2.51
N ASP A 142 14.84 4.97 3.67
CA ASP A 142 13.65 4.11 3.78
C ASP A 142 12.47 4.67 2.98
N GLU A 143 12.28 5.99 3.06
CA GLU A 143 11.26 6.68 2.29
C GLU A 143 11.56 6.71 0.79
N GLY A 144 12.84 6.67 0.41
CA GLY A 144 13.29 6.53 -0.98
C GLY A 144 12.87 5.17 -1.56
N ASP A 145 13.12 4.10 -0.80
CA ASP A 145 12.70 2.75 -1.17
C ASP A 145 11.17 2.63 -1.26
N ALA A 146 10.44 3.23 -0.30
CA ALA A 146 8.98 3.30 -0.32
C ALA A 146 8.44 4.08 -1.53
N SER A 147 9.10 5.17 -1.92
CA SER A 147 8.73 5.98 -3.10
C SER A 147 9.01 5.25 -4.42
N SER A 148 10.14 4.52 -4.50
CA SER A 148 10.48 3.66 -5.64
C SER A 148 9.43 2.57 -5.81
N ARG A 149 9.09 1.88 -4.72
CA ARG A 149 8.01 0.90 -4.67
C ARG A 149 6.68 1.50 -5.12
N SER A 150 6.31 2.69 -4.60
CA SER A 150 5.07 3.38 -4.97
C SER A 150 5.01 3.70 -6.46
N THR A 151 6.15 4.03 -7.08
CA THR A 151 6.25 4.25 -8.52
C THR A 151 5.97 2.97 -9.29
N PHE A 152 6.63 1.87 -8.90
CA PHE A 152 6.47 0.57 -9.56
C PHE A 152 5.04 0.01 -9.42
N VAL A 153 4.48 0.03 -8.21
CA VAL A 153 3.08 -0.38 -7.98
C VAL A 153 2.14 0.56 -8.73
N GLY A 154 2.38 1.87 -8.71
CA GLY A 154 1.58 2.86 -9.43
C GLY A 154 1.51 2.63 -10.94
N VAL A 155 2.59 2.18 -11.58
CA VAL A 155 2.60 1.79 -13.00
C VAL A 155 1.67 0.61 -13.24
N ASN A 156 1.74 -0.43 -12.42
CA ASN A 156 0.86 -1.59 -12.53
C ASN A 156 -0.61 -1.21 -12.30
N VAL A 157 -0.89 -0.39 -11.29
CA VAL A 157 -2.24 0.14 -11.01
C VAL A 157 -2.77 0.96 -12.19
N LEU A 158 -1.95 1.83 -12.79
CA LEU A 158 -2.34 2.61 -13.96
C LEU A 158 -2.69 1.70 -15.15
N ILE A 159 -1.85 0.71 -15.44
CA ILE A 159 -2.06 -0.22 -16.54
C ILE A 159 -3.34 -1.04 -16.34
N VAL A 160 -3.57 -1.57 -15.13
CA VAL A 160 -4.82 -2.26 -14.76
C VAL A 160 -6.02 -1.32 -14.90
N GLY A 161 -5.88 -0.06 -14.46
CA GLY A 161 -6.90 0.97 -14.63
C GLY A 161 -7.27 1.18 -16.09
N LEU A 162 -6.29 1.30 -16.98
CA LEU A 162 -6.53 1.47 -18.42
C LEU A 162 -7.19 0.23 -19.04
N ALA A 163 -6.86 -0.98 -18.58
CA ALA A 163 -7.45 -2.21 -19.09
C ALA A 163 -8.97 -2.31 -18.82
N PHE A 164 -9.50 -1.69 -17.76
CA PHE A 164 -10.94 -1.61 -17.52
C PHE A 164 -11.74 -0.96 -18.67
N PHE A 165 -11.09 -0.19 -19.55
CA PHE A 165 -11.73 0.34 -20.75
C PHE A 165 -12.30 -0.77 -21.65
N TRP A 166 -11.59 -1.88 -21.81
CA TRP A 166 -12.07 -3.01 -22.62
C TRP A 166 -13.20 -3.76 -21.94
N LEU A 167 -13.18 -3.88 -20.61
CA LEU A 167 -14.30 -4.44 -19.85
C LEU A 167 -15.56 -3.57 -20.01
N PHE A 168 -15.41 -2.25 -19.87
CA PHE A 168 -16.48 -1.28 -20.12
C PHE A 168 -17.06 -1.43 -21.53
N ALA A 169 -16.21 -1.47 -22.54
CA ALA A 169 -16.63 -1.61 -23.94
C ALA A 169 -17.29 -2.98 -24.21
N ASN A 170 -16.80 -4.04 -23.56
CA ASN A 170 -17.38 -5.38 -23.64
C ASN A 170 -18.81 -5.43 -23.08
N SER A 171 -19.11 -4.68 -22.01
CA SER A 171 -20.47 -4.59 -21.47
C SER A 171 -21.46 -3.90 -22.42
N PHE A 172 -20.98 -3.21 -23.46
CA PHE A 172 -21.79 -2.67 -24.56
C PHE A 172 -21.69 -3.50 -25.84
N HIS A 173 -21.15 -4.73 -25.78
CA HIS A 173 -20.93 -5.60 -26.94
C HIS A 173 -20.00 -5.01 -28.02
N VAL A 174 -19.22 -3.97 -27.71
CA VAL A 174 -18.29 -3.35 -28.67
C VAL A 174 -17.17 -4.33 -29.07
N THR A 175 -16.78 -5.21 -28.17
CA THR A 175 -15.78 -6.29 -28.39
C THR A 175 -16.30 -7.43 -29.27
N SER A 176 -17.61 -7.48 -29.55
CA SER A 176 -18.19 -8.32 -30.60
C SER A 176 -17.89 -7.78 -32.00
N THR A 177 -17.36 -6.55 -32.08
CA THR A 177 -16.86 -5.90 -33.29
C THR A 177 -15.34 -5.74 -33.24
N ASP A 178 -14.70 -5.52 -34.39
CA ASP A 178 -13.25 -5.31 -34.46
C ASP A 178 -12.80 -3.87 -34.11
N TRP A 179 -13.71 -2.97 -33.70
CA TRP A 179 -13.42 -1.54 -33.50
C TRP A 179 -12.30 -1.25 -32.49
N ILE A 180 -12.17 -2.11 -31.49
CA ILE A 180 -11.14 -2.01 -30.43
C ILE A 180 -10.32 -3.30 -30.28
N GLY A 181 -10.19 -4.06 -31.37
CA GLY A 181 -9.49 -5.35 -31.41
C GLY A 181 -10.34 -6.55 -31.02
N GLY A 182 -11.67 -6.38 -30.92
CA GLY A 182 -12.63 -7.45 -30.68
C GLY A 182 -12.40 -8.25 -29.39
N THR A 183 -12.77 -9.53 -29.42
CA THR A 183 -12.57 -10.45 -28.29
C THR A 183 -11.08 -10.60 -27.94
N ALA A 184 -10.19 -10.56 -28.95
CA ALA A 184 -8.75 -10.61 -28.71
C ALA A 184 -8.26 -9.43 -27.85
N GLY A 185 -8.74 -8.22 -28.15
CA GLY A 185 -8.45 -7.02 -27.37
C GLY A 185 -8.88 -7.14 -25.90
N LEU A 186 -10.07 -7.72 -25.66
CA LEU A 186 -10.55 -8.01 -24.31
C LEU A 186 -9.63 -9.00 -23.59
N ILE A 187 -9.29 -10.13 -24.21
CA ILE A 187 -8.41 -11.14 -23.59
C ILE A 187 -7.02 -10.57 -23.32
N HIS A 188 -6.47 -9.74 -24.21
CA HIS A 188 -5.21 -9.05 -23.97
C HIS A 188 -5.31 -8.08 -22.78
N SER A 189 -6.43 -7.36 -22.66
CA SER A 189 -6.66 -6.49 -21.50
C SER A 189 -6.72 -7.28 -20.20
N LEU A 190 -7.42 -8.42 -20.18
CA LEU A 190 -7.46 -9.34 -19.02
C LEU A 190 -6.07 -9.88 -18.70
N THR A 191 -5.30 -10.30 -19.71
CA THR A 191 -3.93 -10.76 -19.54
C THR A 191 -3.06 -9.70 -18.88
N VAL A 192 -3.19 -8.45 -19.30
CA VAL A 192 -2.48 -7.31 -18.71
C VAL A 192 -2.93 -7.08 -17.24
N MET A 193 -4.22 -7.21 -16.95
CA MET A 193 -4.72 -7.13 -15.58
C MET A 193 -4.14 -8.23 -14.68
N GLU A 194 -4.11 -9.47 -15.18
CA GLU A 194 -3.53 -10.61 -14.47
C GLU A 194 -2.03 -10.46 -14.21
N LEU A 195 -1.27 -9.93 -15.17
CA LEU A 195 0.15 -9.62 -14.97
C LEU A 195 0.35 -8.55 -13.89
N GLY A 196 -0.50 -7.51 -13.86
CA GLY A 196 -0.50 -6.52 -12.78
C GLY A 196 -0.85 -7.15 -11.43
N LEU A 197 -1.80 -8.08 -11.41
CA LEU A 197 -2.22 -8.79 -10.21
C LEU A 197 -1.12 -9.67 -9.62
N VAL A 198 -0.27 -10.30 -10.43
CA VAL A 198 0.92 -11.04 -9.95
C VAL A 198 1.82 -10.13 -9.10
N VAL A 199 2.03 -8.89 -9.53
CA VAL A 199 2.80 -7.90 -8.76
C VAL A 199 2.10 -7.57 -7.44
N PHE A 200 0.78 -7.40 -7.45
CA PHE A 200 0.01 -7.12 -6.24
C PHE A 200 0.03 -8.31 -5.26
N LEU A 201 -0.14 -9.54 -5.74
CA LEU A 201 -0.06 -10.76 -4.93
C LEU A 201 1.30 -10.88 -4.22
N TYR A 202 2.39 -10.62 -4.93
CA TYR A 202 3.72 -10.60 -4.34
C TYR A 202 3.82 -9.58 -3.19
N TYR A 203 3.33 -8.36 -3.41
CA TYR A 203 3.38 -7.31 -2.39
C TYR A 203 2.42 -7.56 -1.23
N MET A 204 1.23 -8.14 -1.45
CA MET A 204 0.32 -8.56 -0.39
C MET A 204 0.99 -9.60 0.51
N ALA A 205 1.63 -10.62 -0.07
CA ALA A 205 2.36 -11.63 0.70
C ALA A 205 3.52 -11.03 1.51
N LYS A 206 4.30 -10.14 0.88
CA LYS A 206 5.41 -9.43 1.52
C LYS A 206 4.92 -8.54 2.67
N ASP A 207 3.88 -7.76 2.45
CA ASP A 207 3.34 -6.84 3.44
C ASP A 207 2.70 -7.59 4.61
N ALA A 208 1.94 -8.65 4.34
CA ALA A 208 1.37 -9.51 5.37
C ALA A 208 2.46 -10.04 6.32
N GLY A 209 3.55 -10.59 5.76
CA GLY A 209 4.69 -11.08 6.53
C GLY A 209 5.39 -9.96 7.32
N ASN A 210 5.53 -8.77 6.72
CA ASN A 210 6.12 -7.60 7.39
C ASN A 210 5.27 -7.13 8.57
N HIS A 211 3.95 -7.06 8.43
CA HIS A 211 3.02 -6.65 9.48
C HIS A 211 3.02 -7.61 10.68
N VAL A 212 3.05 -8.93 10.44
CA VAL A 212 3.15 -9.94 11.49
C VAL A 212 4.52 -9.88 12.18
N SER A 213 5.61 -9.76 11.42
CA SER A 213 6.96 -9.65 11.96
C SER A 213 7.14 -8.38 12.78
N ARG A 214 6.63 -7.25 12.28
CA ARG A 214 6.60 -5.96 12.97
C ARG A 214 5.85 -6.05 14.30
N SER A 215 4.69 -6.70 14.33
CA SER A 215 3.94 -6.91 15.58
C SER A 215 4.78 -7.61 16.65
N ARG A 216 5.52 -8.68 16.29
CA ARG A 216 6.42 -9.38 17.22
C ARG A 216 7.54 -8.46 17.71
N ARG A 217 8.21 -7.75 16.80
CA ARG A 217 9.25 -6.76 17.18
C ARG A 217 8.73 -5.69 18.11
N MET A 218 7.50 -5.20 17.91
CA MET A 218 6.86 -4.22 18.79
C MET A 218 6.63 -4.78 20.20
N VAL A 219 6.19 -6.03 20.32
CA VAL A 219 6.01 -6.70 21.63
C VAL A 219 7.36 -6.91 22.33
N ASP A 220 8.38 -7.36 21.60
CA ASP A 220 9.73 -7.57 22.14
C ASP A 220 10.33 -6.24 22.62
N PHE A 221 10.19 -5.19 21.79
CA PHE A 221 10.65 -3.84 22.12
C PHE A 221 9.90 -3.28 23.34
N ALA A 222 8.57 -3.36 23.37
CA ALA A 222 7.75 -2.93 24.51
C ALA A 222 8.14 -3.66 25.80
N THR A 223 8.38 -4.97 25.72
CA THR A 223 8.79 -5.79 26.87
C THR A 223 10.18 -5.39 27.37
N LYS A 224 11.11 -5.10 26.45
CA LYS A 224 12.46 -4.63 26.77
C LYS A 224 12.41 -3.29 27.51
N ILE A 225 11.69 -2.30 26.96
CA ILE A 225 11.61 -0.96 27.57
C ILE A 225 10.76 -0.95 28.85
N ALA A 226 9.78 -1.85 29.01
CA ALA A 226 8.99 -1.95 30.24
C ALA A 226 9.85 -2.38 31.44
N LYS A 227 10.90 -3.19 31.20
CA LYS A 227 11.84 -3.61 32.25
C LYS A 227 12.79 -2.48 32.67
N SER A 228 13.29 -1.69 31.73
CA SER A 228 14.26 -0.62 32.02
C SER A 228 13.63 0.72 32.35
N ARG A 229 12.40 0.98 31.86
CA ARG A 229 11.66 2.26 31.90
C ARG A 229 12.43 3.46 31.30
N ARG A 230 13.49 3.20 30.53
CA ARG A 230 14.33 4.18 29.83
C ARG A 230 15.17 3.51 28.74
N LEU A 231 15.63 4.28 27.76
CA LEU A 231 16.65 3.83 26.81
C LEU A 231 18.05 3.97 27.41
N SER A 232 18.90 2.95 27.26
CA SER A 232 20.32 3.11 27.55
C SER A 232 21.05 3.84 26.42
N ILE A 233 22.25 4.37 26.69
CA ILE A 233 23.15 4.95 25.65
C ILE A 233 23.42 3.92 24.54
N ALA A 234 23.55 2.64 24.88
CA ALA A 234 23.74 1.57 23.91
C ALA A 234 22.49 1.38 23.04
N ASP A 235 21.29 1.43 23.63
CA ASP A 235 20.03 1.34 22.88
C ASP A 235 19.86 2.52 21.93
N ALA A 236 20.16 3.75 22.39
CA ALA A 236 20.08 4.95 21.54
C ALA A 236 21.02 4.88 20.33
N LYS A 237 22.17 4.20 20.43
CA LYS A 237 23.09 4.01 19.29
C LYS A 237 22.52 3.08 18.23
N VAL A 238 21.77 2.06 18.62
CA VAL A 238 21.29 0.98 17.72
C VAL A 238 19.80 1.07 17.39
N ILE A 239 19.07 2.03 17.96
CA ILE A 239 17.64 2.20 17.72
C ILE A 239 17.35 2.39 16.22
N THR A 240 16.35 1.69 15.72
CA THR A 240 15.91 1.79 14.32
C THR A 240 14.91 2.94 14.12
N VAL A 241 14.71 3.36 12.87
CA VAL A 241 13.68 4.34 12.50
C VAL A 241 12.28 3.87 12.92
N GLU A 242 11.99 2.58 12.75
CA GLU A 242 10.70 1.99 13.16
C GLU A 242 10.51 2.07 14.68
N GLU A 243 11.49 1.62 15.48
CA GLU A 243 11.42 1.64 16.94
C GLU A 243 11.29 3.06 17.49
N TYR A 244 12.05 4.01 16.94
CA TYR A 244 11.90 5.43 17.27
C TYR A 244 10.47 5.93 16.97
N GLY A 245 9.92 5.55 15.81
CA GLY A 245 8.53 5.86 15.47
C GLY A 245 7.50 5.25 16.43
N TRP A 246 7.79 4.09 17.01
CA TRP A 246 6.89 3.44 17.99
C TRP A 246 6.84 4.18 19.32
N LEU A 247 7.97 4.75 19.76
CA LEU A 247 8.05 5.56 21.00
C LEU A 247 7.20 6.83 20.93
N LEU A 248 6.85 7.29 19.73
CA LEU A 248 5.96 8.42 19.53
C LEU A 248 4.50 7.94 19.42
N LEU A 249 3.64 8.33 20.36
CA LEU A 249 2.21 7.96 20.41
C LEU A 249 1.38 8.40 19.18
N GLY A 250 1.92 9.29 18.34
CA GLY A 250 1.36 9.66 17.02
C GLY A 250 2.12 9.08 15.81
N GLY A 251 3.23 8.37 16.05
CA GLY A 251 4.19 8.02 15.01
C GLY A 251 5.12 9.19 14.67
N TRP A 252 6.26 8.89 14.04
CA TRP A 252 7.10 9.93 13.45
C TRP A 252 6.63 10.22 12.03
N SER A 253 6.30 11.48 11.75
CA SER A 253 5.91 11.95 10.41
C SER A 253 6.77 13.15 10.01
N PRO A 254 8.02 12.92 9.56
CA PRO A 254 8.92 14.00 9.16
C PRO A 254 8.38 14.75 7.94
N PHE A 255 8.82 15.99 7.72
CA PHE A 255 8.29 16.82 6.63
C PHE A 255 8.46 16.20 5.24
N TRP A 256 9.51 15.40 5.01
CA TRP A 256 9.72 14.72 3.73
C TRP A 256 8.72 13.59 3.46
N ALA A 257 8.05 13.05 4.48
CA ALA A 257 7.03 12.02 4.31
C ALA A 257 5.84 12.51 3.44
N ARG A 258 5.62 13.83 3.38
CA ARG A 258 4.55 14.45 2.58
C ARG A 258 4.90 14.62 1.09
N GLY A 259 6.16 14.47 0.71
CA GLY A 259 6.61 14.63 -0.68
C GLY A 259 6.59 16.07 -1.23
N ILE A 260 6.25 17.06 -0.42
CA ILE A 260 6.19 18.48 -0.80
C ILE A 260 7.04 19.29 0.17
N SER A 261 7.97 20.07 -0.36
CA SER A 261 8.78 21.01 0.42
C SER A 261 9.18 22.22 -0.41
N ASN A 262 9.38 23.36 0.26
CA ASN A 262 9.97 24.55 -0.34
C ASN A 262 11.51 24.40 -0.35
N PRO A 263 12.17 24.33 -1.52
CA PRO A 263 13.62 24.10 -1.62
C PRO A 263 14.47 25.09 -0.81
N ILE A 264 14.00 26.33 -0.65
CA ILE A 264 14.73 27.39 0.07
C ILE A 264 14.78 27.10 1.58
N ALA A 265 13.75 26.44 2.12
CA ALA A 265 13.63 26.16 3.55
C ALA A 265 14.16 24.78 3.96
N GLU A 266 14.40 23.87 3.00
CA GLU A 266 14.75 22.46 3.25
C GLU A 266 15.92 22.30 4.24
N SER A 267 17.02 23.06 4.07
CA SER A 267 18.20 22.95 4.94
C SER A 267 17.91 23.32 6.41
N LYS A 268 17.09 24.36 6.63
CA LYS A 268 16.72 24.84 7.97
C LYS A 268 15.73 23.87 8.63
N ILE A 269 14.76 23.38 7.87
CA ILE A 269 13.76 22.42 8.37
C ILE A 269 14.45 21.09 8.71
N LEU A 270 15.40 20.64 7.89
CA LEU A 270 16.17 19.42 8.16
C LEU A 270 16.97 19.50 9.47
N THR A 271 17.63 20.63 9.76
CA THR A 271 18.32 20.81 11.05
C THR A 271 17.33 20.78 12.22
N LYS A 272 16.17 21.44 12.08
CA LYS A 272 15.13 21.43 13.13
C LYS A 272 14.60 20.02 13.41
N GLU A 273 14.46 19.18 12.38
CA GLU A 273 14.09 17.78 12.57
C GLU A 273 15.18 17.01 13.32
N GLU A 274 16.45 17.19 12.98
CA GLU A 274 17.56 16.55 13.72
C GLU A 274 17.58 16.97 15.20
N GLU A 275 17.38 18.25 15.48
CA GLU A 275 17.25 18.79 16.84
C GLU A 275 16.03 18.20 17.58
N ALA A 276 14.89 18.09 16.90
CA ALA A 276 13.68 17.50 17.49
C ALA A 276 13.87 16.01 17.81
N VAL A 277 14.50 15.25 16.91
CA VAL A 277 14.82 13.83 17.14
C VAL A 277 15.80 13.68 18.30
N ALA A 278 16.84 14.51 18.36
CA ALA A 278 17.79 14.50 19.47
C ALA A 278 17.11 14.81 20.82
N SER A 279 16.25 15.82 20.86
CA SER A 279 15.48 16.19 22.05
C SER A 279 14.59 15.04 22.55
N ASN A 280 13.86 14.39 21.64
CA ASN A 280 13.01 13.25 21.97
C ASN A 280 13.82 12.02 22.45
N LEU A 281 14.97 11.73 21.82
CA LEU A 281 15.83 10.64 22.27
C LEU A 281 16.36 10.90 23.69
N SER A 282 16.77 12.13 23.99
CA SER A 282 17.18 12.52 25.34
C SER A 282 16.06 12.30 26.36
N SER A 283 14.82 12.69 26.05
CA SER A 283 13.70 12.48 26.98
C SER A 283 13.41 10.99 27.22
N PHE A 284 13.47 10.15 26.19
CA PHE A 284 13.31 8.70 26.33
C PHE A 284 14.47 8.00 27.09
N MET A 285 15.65 8.62 27.15
CA MET A 285 16.76 8.15 27.98
C MET A 285 16.58 8.49 29.46
N GLU A 286 15.80 9.53 29.77
CA GLU A 286 15.44 9.87 31.15
C GLU A 286 14.33 8.97 31.66
N ARG A 287 13.21 8.90 30.92
CA ARG A 287 12.05 8.11 31.30
C ARG A 287 11.14 7.81 30.12
N ILE A 288 10.62 6.59 30.08
CA ILE A 288 9.52 6.19 29.19
C ILE A 288 8.27 6.01 30.04
N GLU A 289 7.20 6.70 29.67
CA GLU A 289 5.90 6.61 30.33
C GLU A 289 5.18 5.29 30.00
N ASP A 290 4.35 4.83 30.93
CA ASP A 290 3.60 3.57 30.81
C ASP A 290 2.61 3.60 29.64
N ASP A 291 2.07 4.77 29.32
CA ASP A 291 1.16 4.98 28.20
C ASP A 291 1.82 4.76 26.84
N VAL A 292 3.11 5.08 26.69
CA VAL A 292 3.92 4.77 25.50
C VAL A 292 4.00 3.26 25.32
N ILE A 293 4.29 2.52 26.39
CA ILE A 293 4.41 1.06 26.36
C ILE A 293 3.08 0.41 26.00
N ASP A 294 2.00 0.83 26.67
CA ASP A 294 0.64 0.36 26.37
C ASP A 294 0.22 0.72 24.95
N GLY A 295 0.61 1.90 24.47
CA GLY A 295 0.40 2.35 23.09
C GLY A 295 1.11 1.46 22.07
N ILE A 296 2.36 1.05 22.33
CA ILE A 296 3.12 0.13 21.48
C ILE A 296 2.43 -1.25 21.46
N LEU A 297 2.00 -1.77 22.62
CA LEU A 297 1.31 -3.05 22.70
C LEU A 297 -0.07 -3.04 22.02
N ALA A 298 -0.80 -1.93 22.09
CA ALA A 298 -2.06 -1.80 21.37
C ALA A 298 -1.82 -1.77 19.85
N ARG A 299 -0.83 -1.00 19.39
CA ARG A 299 -0.45 -0.95 17.96
C ARG A 299 0.09 -2.28 17.45
N SER A 300 0.77 -3.07 18.28
CA SER A 300 1.25 -4.40 17.87
C SER A 300 0.09 -5.34 17.56
N ARG A 301 -1.01 -5.28 18.34
CA ARG A 301 -2.23 -6.05 18.06
C ARG A 301 -2.87 -5.63 16.74
N ILE A 302 -2.97 -4.33 16.49
CA ILE A 302 -3.48 -3.78 15.23
C ILE A 302 -2.60 -4.24 14.06
N SER A 303 -1.27 -4.12 14.17
CA SER A 303 -0.33 -4.60 13.14
C SER A 303 -0.46 -6.10 12.88
N SER A 304 -0.71 -6.91 13.92
CA SER A 304 -0.94 -8.34 13.71
C SER A 304 -2.24 -8.61 12.95
N PHE A 305 -3.32 -7.90 13.31
CA PHE A 305 -4.60 -8.02 12.62
C PHE A 305 -4.50 -7.59 11.15
N GLU A 306 -3.83 -6.47 10.87
CA GLU A 306 -3.55 -6.02 9.51
C GLU A 306 -2.80 -7.10 8.72
N GLY A 307 -1.76 -7.71 9.30
CA GLY A 307 -1.03 -8.79 8.64
C GLY A 307 -1.89 -10.01 8.30
N TYR A 308 -2.77 -10.45 9.21
CA TYR A 308 -3.70 -11.55 8.91
C TYR A 308 -4.73 -11.17 7.85
N ARG A 309 -5.23 -9.93 7.87
CA ARG A 309 -6.15 -9.41 6.87
C ARG A 309 -5.51 -9.40 5.48
N GLU A 310 -4.26 -8.97 5.36
CA GLU A 310 -3.52 -9.01 4.09
C GLU A 310 -3.35 -10.46 3.57
N TYR A 311 -3.16 -11.46 4.44
CA TYR A 311 -3.17 -12.87 4.02
C TYR A 311 -4.55 -13.33 3.50
N VAL A 312 -5.64 -12.85 4.10
CA VAL A 312 -6.98 -13.13 3.58
C VAL A 312 -7.16 -12.51 2.19
N TYR A 313 -6.72 -11.25 1.99
CA TYR A 313 -6.75 -10.61 0.69
C TYR A 313 -5.89 -11.34 -0.35
N LEU A 314 -4.71 -11.83 0.04
CA LEU A 314 -3.87 -12.65 -0.81
C LEU A 314 -4.62 -13.89 -1.31
N ILE A 315 -5.31 -14.61 -0.41
CA ILE A 315 -6.05 -15.83 -0.76
C ILE A 315 -7.20 -15.50 -1.72
N LEU A 316 -8.00 -14.47 -1.41
CA LEU A 316 -9.11 -14.05 -2.26
C LEU A 316 -8.62 -13.64 -3.66
N ASN A 317 -7.57 -12.82 -3.73
CA ASN A 317 -7.02 -12.36 -5.00
C ASN A 317 -6.30 -13.48 -5.76
N PHE A 318 -5.74 -14.47 -5.08
CA PHE A 318 -5.16 -15.65 -5.74
C PHE A 318 -6.23 -16.49 -6.44
N PHE A 319 -7.38 -16.72 -5.79
CA PHE A 319 -8.49 -17.41 -6.43
C PHE A 319 -9.11 -16.58 -7.56
N ALA A 320 -9.18 -15.26 -7.39
CA ALA A 320 -9.67 -14.39 -8.46
C ALA A 320 -8.75 -14.41 -9.69
N PHE A 321 -7.43 -14.27 -9.45
CA PHE A 321 -6.38 -14.44 -10.46
C PHE A 321 -6.56 -15.74 -11.23
N TYR A 322 -6.65 -16.86 -10.51
CA TYR A 322 -6.81 -18.17 -11.12
C TYR A 322 -8.09 -18.26 -11.97
N GLY A 323 -9.19 -17.68 -11.49
CA GLY A 323 -10.47 -17.65 -12.21
C GLY A 323 -10.36 -17.02 -13.60
N TYR A 324 -9.85 -15.79 -13.71
CA TYR A 324 -9.71 -15.13 -15.01
C TYR A 324 -8.54 -15.69 -15.84
N PHE A 325 -7.50 -16.21 -15.19
CA PHE A 325 -6.43 -16.92 -15.89
C PHE A 325 -6.96 -18.14 -16.64
N VAL A 326 -7.91 -18.87 -16.07
CA VAL A 326 -8.59 -19.98 -16.75
C VAL A 326 -9.30 -19.51 -18.03
N SER A 327 -10.00 -18.38 -18.00
CA SER A 327 -10.65 -17.79 -19.19
C SER A 327 -9.65 -17.46 -20.30
N ILE A 328 -8.48 -16.91 -19.94
CA ILE A 328 -7.40 -16.63 -20.89
C ILE A 328 -6.87 -17.94 -21.52
N LEU A 329 -6.69 -18.99 -20.73
CA LEU A 329 -6.25 -20.29 -21.23
C LEU A 329 -7.27 -20.92 -22.17
N VAL A 330 -8.56 -20.87 -21.84
CA VAL A 330 -9.64 -21.40 -22.69
C VAL A 330 -9.65 -20.68 -24.03
N TYR A 331 -9.44 -19.36 -24.06
CA TYR A 331 -9.37 -18.59 -25.29
C TYR A 331 -8.18 -19.00 -26.19
N TYR A 332 -6.97 -19.12 -25.63
CA TYR A 332 -5.79 -19.46 -26.43
C TYR A 332 -5.67 -20.93 -26.80
N TYR A 333 -6.36 -21.81 -26.07
CA TYR A 333 -6.42 -23.25 -26.34
C TYR A 333 -7.86 -23.72 -26.55
N PRO A 334 -8.54 -23.27 -27.62
CA PRO A 334 -9.95 -23.55 -27.82
C PRO A 334 -10.21 -25.03 -28.14
N ASP A 335 -9.31 -25.68 -28.88
CA ASP A 335 -9.42 -27.09 -29.25
C ASP A 335 -8.99 -28.01 -28.10
N GLU A 336 -9.98 -28.66 -27.48
CA GLU A 336 -9.78 -29.55 -26.33
C GLU A 336 -8.88 -30.75 -26.65
N SER A 337 -8.88 -31.20 -27.91
CA SER A 337 -8.15 -32.39 -28.34
C SER A 337 -6.65 -32.15 -28.48
N SER A 338 -6.24 -30.92 -28.81
CA SER A 338 -4.84 -30.52 -28.97
C SER A 338 -4.25 -29.82 -27.74
N ARG A 339 -5.03 -29.68 -26.64
CA ARG A 339 -4.55 -29.04 -25.40
C ARG A 339 -3.35 -29.77 -24.80
N PRO A 340 -2.23 -29.05 -24.55
CA PRO A 340 -1.11 -29.61 -23.80
C PRO A 340 -1.54 -30.14 -22.42
N ALA A 341 -0.85 -31.18 -21.94
CA ALA A 341 -1.21 -31.83 -20.68
C ALA A 341 -1.20 -30.87 -19.47
N TYR A 342 -0.28 -29.90 -19.43
CA TYR A 342 -0.23 -28.90 -18.37
C TYR A 342 -1.43 -27.94 -18.39
N VAL A 343 -1.92 -27.55 -19.59
CA VAL A 343 -3.15 -26.75 -19.72
C VAL A 343 -4.35 -27.55 -19.24
N ARG A 344 -4.48 -28.81 -19.66
CA ARG A 344 -5.55 -29.70 -19.16
C ARG A 344 -5.50 -29.86 -17.64
N GLY A 345 -4.31 -29.99 -17.06
CA GLY A 345 -4.12 -30.02 -15.61
C GLY A 345 -4.56 -28.74 -14.92
N MET A 346 -4.20 -27.57 -15.47
CA MET A 346 -4.63 -26.26 -14.95
C MET A 346 -6.12 -26.03 -15.08
N LEU A 347 -6.81 -26.64 -16.05
CA LEU A 347 -8.27 -26.59 -16.20
C LEU A 347 -8.98 -27.72 -15.42
N PHE A 348 -8.26 -28.49 -14.61
CA PHE A 348 -8.76 -29.68 -13.89
C PHE A 348 -9.48 -30.71 -14.79
N GLY A 349 -9.11 -30.79 -16.07
CA GLY A 349 -9.74 -31.67 -17.05
C GLY A 349 -11.17 -31.28 -17.45
N MET A 350 -11.65 -30.10 -17.07
CA MET A 350 -12.97 -29.58 -17.45
C MET A 350 -13.01 -29.21 -18.94
N LYS A 351 -14.22 -29.23 -19.51
CA LYS A 351 -14.48 -28.67 -20.84
C LYS A 351 -14.25 -27.15 -20.81
N GLY A 352 -13.90 -26.58 -21.96
CA GLY A 352 -13.58 -25.15 -22.09
C GLY A 352 -14.71 -24.25 -21.59
N THR A 353 -15.95 -24.55 -21.96
CA THR A 353 -17.14 -23.78 -21.54
C THR A 353 -17.35 -23.82 -20.02
N ASP A 354 -17.18 -24.99 -19.42
CA ASP A 354 -17.40 -25.19 -17.98
C ASP A 354 -16.28 -24.54 -17.16
N ALA A 355 -15.04 -24.65 -17.65
CA ALA A 355 -13.87 -24.03 -17.04
C ALA A 355 -13.96 -22.50 -17.10
N ASP A 356 -14.32 -21.93 -18.26
CA ASP A 356 -14.48 -20.48 -18.41
C ASP A 356 -15.60 -19.93 -17.52
N TRP A 357 -16.76 -20.60 -17.51
CA TRP A 357 -17.87 -20.21 -16.63
C TRP A 357 -17.47 -20.28 -15.15
N LEU A 358 -16.86 -21.39 -14.71
CA LEU A 358 -16.44 -21.56 -13.31
C LEU A 358 -15.35 -20.54 -12.94
N GLY A 359 -14.40 -20.31 -13.84
CA GLY A 359 -13.32 -19.33 -13.65
C GLY A 359 -13.87 -17.93 -13.42
N ASN A 360 -14.75 -17.45 -14.31
CA ASN A 360 -15.42 -16.16 -14.16
C ASN A 360 -16.27 -16.08 -12.88
N ALA A 361 -17.03 -17.14 -12.56
CA ALA A 361 -17.86 -17.18 -11.36
C ALA A 361 -17.03 -17.10 -10.06
N VAL A 362 -15.92 -17.85 -9.98
CA VAL A 362 -15.00 -17.79 -8.83
C VAL A 362 -14.32 -16.41 -8.76
N GLY A 363 -13.88 -15.89 -9.90
CA GLY A 363 -13.27 -14.57 -10.01
C GLY A 363 -14.15 -13.45 -9.43
N ASP A 364 -15.35 -13.33 -9.99
CA ASP A 364 -16.31 -12.31 -9.58
C ASP A 364 -16.73 -12.49 -8.12
N PHE A 365 -16.93 -13.73 -7.65
CA PHE A 365 -17.33 -13.98 -6.26
C PHE A 365 -16.23 -13.57 -5.27
N MET A 366 -14.97 -13.94 -5.50
CA MET A 366 -13.86 -13.61 -4.59
C MET A 366 -13.65 -12.10 -4.49
N TRP A 367 -13.69 -11.39 -5.62
CA TRP A 367 -13.64 -9.94 -5.64
C TRP A 367 -14.92 -9.26 -5.13
N THR A 368 -16.04 -9.98 -4.98
CA THR A 368 -17.24 -9.48 -4.28
C THR A 368 -17.07 -9.55 -2.76
N VAL A 369 -16.42 -10.60 -2.25
CA VAL A 369 -16.19 -10.79 -0.81
C VAL A 369 -15.19 -9.79 -0.25
N GLU A 370 -14.12 -9.47 -0.99
CA GLU A 370 -13.05 -8.58 -0.52
C GLU A 370 -13.54 -7.20 -0.05
N PRO A 371 -14.37 -6.44 -0.79
CA PRO A 371 -14.92 -5.17 -0.33
C PRO A 371 -15.70 -5.25 0.98
N VAL A 372 -16.37 -6.37 1.28
CA VAL A 372 -17.11 -6.55 2.54
C VAL A 372 -16.14 -6.58 3.72
N ILE A 373 -14.97 -7.20 3.55
CA ILE A 373 -13.90 -7.24 4.55
C ILE A 373 -13.28 -5.85 4.72
N ILE A 374 -13.07 -5.11 3.62
CA ILE A 374 -12.57 -3.73 3.67
C ILE A 374 -13.53 -2.82 4.46
N LEU A 375 -14.83 -2.93 4.18
CA LEU A 375 -15.86 -2.10 4.82
C LEU A 375 -16.08 -2.44 6.30
N SER A 376 -15.86 -3.69 6.71
CA SER A 376 -15.99 -4.13 8.11
C SER A 376 -14.71 -3.92 8.94
N SER A 377 -13.55 -3.76 8.30
CA SER A 377 -12.25 -3.59 8.97
C SER A 377 -12.20 -2.46 10.01
N PRO A 378 -12.76 -1.25 9.76
CA PRO A 378 -12.73 -0.16 10.74
C PRO A 378 -13.37 -0.53 12.08
N ILE A 379 -14.49 -1.28 12.05
CA ILE A 379 -15.20 -1.71 13.25
C ILE A 379 -14.31 -2.61 14.12
N ILE A 380 -13.55 -3.50 13.47
CA ILE A 380 -12.62 -4.40 14.17
C ILE A 380 -11.44 -3.62 14.73
N ILE A 381 -10.85 -2.70 13.95
CA ILE A 381 -9.72 -1.87 14.40
C ILE A 381 -10.12 -0.97 15.58
N ASP A 382 -11.31 -0.38 15.54
CA ASP A 382 -11.85 0.42 16.64
C ASP A 382 -12.03 -0.42 17.91
N SER A 383 -12.44 -1.69 17.77
CA SER A 383 -12.56 -2.61 18.89
C SER A 383 -11.22 -3.02 19.52
N LEU A 384 -10.14 -3.04 18.72
CA LEU A 384 -8.78 -3.37 19.16
C LEU A 384 -8.01 -2.15 19.70
N SER A 385 -8.48 -0.94 19.39
CA SER A 385 -7.86 0.30 19.81
C SER A 385 -8.03 0.52 21.33
N PRO A 386 -7.05 1.15 22.01
CA PRO A 386 -7.18 1.41 23.43
C PRO A 386 -8.39 2.31 23.68
N LYS A 387 -9.29 1.88 24.56
CA LYS A 387 -10.43 2.71 24.98
C LYS A 387 -9.86 3.97 25.61
N LYS A 388 -10.17 5.15 25.06
CA LYS A 388 -9.86 6.42 25.72
C LYS A 388 -10.55 6.40 27.07
N THR A 389 -9.79 6.21 28.15
CA THR A 389 -10.29 6.43 29.50
C THR A 389 -10.78 7.88 29.51
N LYS A 390 -12.09 8.08 29.60
CA LYS A 390 -12.66 9.42 29.79
C LYS A 390 -11.96 9.96 31.03
N LYS A 391 -11.04 10.92 30.87
CA LYS A 391 -10.61 11.75 31.99
C LYS A 391 -11.89 12.34 32.54
N GLU A 392 -12.30 11.87 33.72
CA GLU A 392 -13.37 12.47 34.48
C GLU A 392 -13.05 13.96 34.54
N LYS A 393 -13.95 14.78 34.00
CA LYS A 393 -13.93 16.21 34.29
C LYS A 393 -14.17 16.30 35.79
N ILE A 394 -13.10 16.48 36.56
CA ILE A 394 -13.20 16.92 37.94
C ILE A 394 -13.89 18.29 37.87
N SER A 395 -15.14 18.29 38.31
CA SER A 395 -16.00 19.47 38.47
C SER A 395 -15.50 20.37 39.58
#